data_AF-A0A1F8RWL3-F1
#
_entry.id   AF-A0A1F8RWL3-F1
#
_cell.length_a   1.000
_cell.length_b   1.000
_cell.length_c   1.000
_cell.angle_alpha   90.00
_cell.angle_beta   90.00
_cell.angle_gamma   90.00
#
_symmetry.space_group_name_H-M   'P 1'
#
loop_
_entity.id
_entity.type
_entity.pdbx_description
1 polymer ?
#
loop_
_entity_poly.entity_id
_entity_poly.type
_entity_poly.pdbx_seq_one_letter_code
_entity_poly.pdbx_strand_id
1 'polypeptide(L)'
;MESQRVTCGHCGAINAVSVCPCGRAFVLTLAHVEGRPRAFYDLPIQRAPADLPPLDCDLCTARARQEEPRRALTLGLRQRTCPSCHQEFLSEHGL
;
A
#
# COMPACT_ATOMS: atom_id res chain seq x y z
N MET A 1 0.95 9.03 -12.46
CA MET A 1 1.78 8.37 -11.44
C MET A 1 1.91 6.92 -11.86
N GLU A 2 3.12 6.39 -12.02
CA GLU A 2 3.31 5.01 -12.47
C GLU A 2 3.22 4.05 -11.28
N SER A 3 2.30 3.09 -11.34
CA SER A 3 2.31 1.95 -10.42
C SER A 3 3.18 0.83 -10.98
N GLN A 4 4.07 0.27 -10.18
CA GLN A 4 4.90 -0.87 -10.57
C GLN A 4 4.22 -2.18 -10.18
N ARG A 5 4.42 -3.24 -10.98
CA ARG A 5 4.04 -4.60 -10.61
C ARG A 5 5.20 -5.29 -9.88
N VAL A 6 4.90 -5.86 -8.73
CA VAL A 6 5.88 -6.52 -7.86
C VAL A 6 5.32 -7.87 -7.40
N THR A 7 6.09 -8.93 -7.62
CA THR A 7 5.74 -10.28 -7.20
C THR A 7 6.27 -10.56 -5.80
N CYS A 8 5.40 -10.96 -4.88
CA CYS A 8 5.79 -11.35 -3.52
C CYS A 8 6.62 -12.64 -3.55
N GLY A 9 7.85 -12.58 -3.03
CA GLY A 9 8.75 -13.75 -2.98
C GLY A 9 8.25 -14.89 -2.09
N HIS A 10 7.41 -14.61 -1.09
CA HIS A 10 6.89 -15.62 -0.16
C HIS A 10 5.75 -16.47 -0.74
N CYS A 11 4.78 -15.85 -1.41
CA CYS A 11 3.55 -16.53 -1.86
C CYS A 11 3.29 -16.45 -3.37
N GLY A 12 4.12 -15.73 -4.13
CA GLY A 12 3.98 -15.55 -5.57
C GLY A 12 2.87 -14.59 -6.01
N ALA A 13 2.14 -13.97 -5.08
CA ALA A 13 1.10 -13.00 -5.42
C ALA A 13 1.69 -11.77 -6.15
N ILE A 14 1.03 -11.35 -7.23
CA ILE A 14 1.38 -10.13 -7.97
C ILE A 14 0.65 -8.93 -7.35
N ASN A 15 1.40 -7.91 -6.97
CA ASN A 15 0.90 -6.72 -6.31
C ASN A 15 1.22 -5.48 -7.15
N ALA A 16 0.27 -4.55 -7.27
CA ALA A 16 0.58 -3.21 -7.72
C ALA A 16 1.14 -2.41 -6.53
N VAL A 17 2.23 -1.70 -6.76
CA VAL A 17 2.92 -0.86 -5.77
C VAL A 17 2.96 0.55 -6.31
N SER A 18 2.75 1.53 -5.43
CA SER A 18 2.90 2.94 -5.73
C SER A 18 3.85 3.60 -4.74
N VAL A 19 4.26 4.82 -5.05
CA VAL A 19 5.14 5.62 -4.20
C VAL A 19 4.40 6.88 -3.79
N CYS A 20 4.24 7.05 -2.48
CA CYS A 20 3.63 8.24 -1.90
C CYS A 20 4.56 9.45 -2.10
N PRO A 21 4.04 10.68 -2.22
CA PRO A 21 4.88 11.90 -2.31
C PRO A 21 5.90 12.06 -1.17
N CYS A 22 5.69 11.41 -0.02
CA CYS A 22 6.66 11.35 1.07
C CYS A 22 7.84 10.39 0.83
N GLY A 23 7.93 9.78 -0.35
CA GLY A 23 8.98 8.84 -0.77
C GLY A 23 8.75 7.39 -0.35
N ARG A 24 7.62 7.08 0.29
CA ARG A 24 7.36 5.74 0.84
C ARG A 24 6.59 4.88 -0.17
N ALA A 25 7.15 3.74 -0.54
CA ALA A 25 6.43 2.74 -1.32
C ALA A 25 5.34 2.05 -0.49
N PHE A 26 4.22 1.72 -1.14
CA PHE A 26 3.10 1.02 -0.52
C PHE A 26 2.34 0.16 -1.53
N VAL A 27 1.75 -0.93 -1.04
CA VAL A 27 0.94 -1.84 -1.84
C VAL A 27 -0.44 -1.26 -2.07
N LEU A 28 -0.86 -1.21 -3.33
CA LEU A 28 -2.21 -0.84 -3.71
C LEU A 28 -3.17 -2.02 -3.51
N THR A 29 -4.36 -1.68 -3.05
CA THR A 29 -5.51 -2.58 -2.84
C THR A 29 -6.76 -1.87 -3.33
N LEU A 30 -7.89 -2.59 -3.39
CA LEU A 30 -9.18 -1.97 -3.73
C LEU A 30 -9.54 -0.80 -2.80
N ALA A 31 -9.15 -0.88 -1.52
CA ALA A 31 -9.32 0.20 -0.55
C ALA A 31 -8.80 1.56 -1.03
N HIS A 32 -7.62 1.54 -1.66
CA HIS A 32 -6.98 2.76 -2.14
C HIS A 32 -7.72 3.34 -3.36
N VAL A 33 -8.26 2.49 -4.22
CA VAL A 33 -9.13 2.89 -5.34
C VAL A 33 -10.43 3.49 -4.80
N GLU A 34 -10.94 2.98 -3.70
CA GLU A 34 -12.13 3.46 -2.98
C GLU A 34 -11.87 4.68 -2.07
N GLY A 35 -10.63 5.18 -2.01
CA GLY A 35 -10.27 6.36 -1.20
C GLY A 35 -10.27 6.13 0.32
N ARG A 36 -10.14 4.87 0.77
CA ARG A 36 -10.08 4.51 2.19
C ARG A 36 -8.76 3.82 2.55
N PRO A 37 -8.32 3.90 3.83
CA PRO A 37 -7.14 3.17 4.27
C PRO A 37 -7.29 1.66 4.14
N ARG A 38 -6.17 0.97 3.93
CA ARG A 38 -6.14 -0.49 3.81
C ARG A 38 -6.54 -1.16 5.13
N ALA A 39 -7.55 -2.01 5.06
CA ALA A 39 -7.91 -2.97 6.08
C ALA A 39 -7.07 -4.25 5.97
N PHE A 40 -7.11 -5.07 7.02
CA PHE A 40 -6.30 -6.30 7.08
C PHE A 40 -6.66 -7.30 5.96
N TYR A 41 -7.95 -7.47 5.67
CA TYR A 41 -8.47 -8.44 4.70
C TYR A 41 -8.66 -7.89 3.29
N ASP A 42 -8.19 -6.67 3.00
CA ASP A 42 -8.30 -6.12 1.65
C ASP A 42 -7.40 -6.87 0.68
N LEU A 43 -7.95 -7.21 -0.48
CA LEU A 43 -7.24 -7.95 -1.53
C LEU A 43 -6.28 -7.05 -2.30
N PRO A 44 -5.15 -7.61 -2.81
CA PRO A 44 -4.25 -6.86 -3.66
C PRO A 44 -4.93 -6.57 -5.00
N ILE A 45 -4.62 -5.41 -5.58
CA ILE A 45 -4.87 -5.20 -7.01
C ILE A 45 -3.59 -5.50 -7.78
N GLN A 46 -3.72 -6.15 -8.93
CA GLN A 46 -2.55 -6.50 -9.75
C GLN A 46 -2.10 -5.36 -10.67
N ARG A 47 -2.97 -4.37 -10.88
CA ARG A 47 -2.72 -3.19 -11.72
C ARG A 47 -3.57 -2.03 -11.22
N ALA A 48 -2.98 -0.84 -11.12
CA ALA A 48 -3.75 0.37 -10.84
C ALA A 48 -4.62 0.76 -12.05
N PRO A 49 -5.83 1.32 -11.84
CA PRO A 49 -6.58 1.99 -12.89
C PRO A 49 -5.75 3.08 -13.57
N ALA A 50 -5.92 3.26 -14.88
CA ALA A 50 -5.10 4.21 -15.67
C ALA A 50 -5.35 5.68 -15.26
N ASP A 51 -6.54 5.96 -14.76
CA ASP A 51 -7.03 7.24 -14.28
C ASP A 51 -6.92 7.42 -12.75
N LEU A 52 -6.23 6.50 -12.07
CA LEU A 52 -6.05 6.60 -10.62
C LEU A 52 -5.23 7.85 -10.28
N PRO A 53 -5.77 8.78 -9.47
CA PRO A 53 -5.05 9.99 -9.09
C PRO A 53 -3.82 9.64 -8.24
N PRO A 54 -2.88 10.59 -8.05
CA PRO A 54 -1.86 10.48 -7.03
C PRO A 54 -2.46 10.13 -5.67
N LEU A 55 -1.89 9.12 -5.00
CA LEU A 55 -2.39 8.63 -3.71
C LEU A 55 -1.34 8.84 -2.63
N ASP A 56 -1.81 9.27 -1.47
CA ASP A 56 -1.01 9.24 -0.26
C ASP A 56 -1.00 7.83 0.34
N CYS A 57 0.11 7.46 0.99
CA CYS A 57 0.13 6.28 1.84
C CYS A 57 -0.78 6.48 3.07
N ASP A 58 -1.25 5.40 3.67
CA ASP A 58 -2.18 5.41 4.80
C ASP A 58 -1.55 6.08 6.02
N LEU A 59 -0.22 6.08 6.15
CA LEU A 59 0.46 6.84 7.19
C LEU A 59 0.27 8.35 6.99
N CYS A 60 0.45 8.84 5.76
CA CYS A 60 0.23 10.24 5.40
C CYS A 60 -1.25 10.61 5.53
N THR A 61 -2.15 9.75 5.03
CA THR A 61 -3.59 9.93 5.19
C THR A 61 -4.01 9.95 6.66
N ALA A 62 -3.48 9.06 7.49
CA ALA A 62 -3.77 9.03 8.93
C ALA A 62 -3.24 10.27 9.65
N ARG A 63 -2.02 10.72 9.32
CA ARG A 63 -1.45 11.97 9.86
C ARG A 63 -2.28 13.19 9.47
N ALA A 64 -2.70 13.28 8.20
CA ALA A 64 -3.56 14.37 7.72
C ALA A 64 -4.91 14.39 8.45
N ARG A 65 -5.43 13.21 8.82
CA ARG A 65 -6.65 13.04 9.63
C ARG A 65 -6.44 13.20 11.14
N GLN A 66 -5.22 13.48 11.59
CA GLN A 66 -4.86 13.59 13.00
C GLN A 66 -5.24 12.33 13.82
N GLU A 67 -5.13 11.17 13.17
CA GLU A 67 -5.32 9.88 13.85
C GLU A 67 -4.27 9.69 14.96
N GLU A 68 -4.62 8.89 15.96
CA GLU A 68 -3.73 8.58 17.07
C GLU A 68 -2.41 7.96 16.57
N PRO A 69 -1.23 8.35 17.11
CA PRO A 69 0.07 7.96 16.56
C PRO A 69 0.27 6.45 16.40
N ARG A 70 -0.14 5.63 17.37
CA ARG A 70 -0.02 4.16 17.29
C ARG A 70 -0.91 3.60 16.18
N ARG A 71 -2.11 4.14 15.97
CA ARG A 71 -2.96 3.79 14.83
C ARG A 71 -2.34 4.16 13.50
N ALA A 72 -1.80 5.37 13.36
CA ALA A 72 -1.14 5.83 12.14
C ALA A 72 0.06 4.95 11.76
N LEU A 73 0.89 4.58 12.75
CA LEU A 73 2.02 3.66 12.56
C LEU A 73 1.55 2.27 12.10
N THR A 74 0.50 1.74 12.72
CA THR A 74 -0.07 0.44 12.35
C THR A 74 -0.55 0.41 10.90
N LEU A 75 -1.24 1.47 10.46
CA LEU A 75 -1.66 1.62 9.06
C LEU A 75 -0.45 1.66 8.11
N GLY A 76 0.55 2.48 8.42
CA GLY A 76 1.75 2.60 7.63
C GLY A 76 2.56 1.29 7.51
N LEU A 77 2.65 0.49 8.58
CA LEU A 77 3.32 -0.80 8.56
C LEU A 77 2.55 -1.82 7.71
N ARG A 78 1.22 -1.88 7.87
CA ARG A 78 0.36 -2.80 7.12
C ARG A 78 0.54 -2.65 5.62
N GLN A 79 0.64 -1.42 5.14
CA GLN A 79 0.78 -1.13 3.71
C GLN A 79 2.07 -1.66 3.05
N ARG A 80 3.06 -2.07 3.85
CA ARG A 80 4.31 -2.68 3.36
C ARG A 80 4.25 -4.21 3.26
N THR A 81 3.14 -4.80 3.68
CA THR A 81 2.94 -6.25 3.68
C THR A 81 2.16 -6.72 2.45
N CYS A 82 2.42 -7.93 2.00
CA CYS A 82 1.63 -8.59 0.97
C CYS A 82 0.20 -8.79 1.50
N PRO A 83 -0.86 -8.37 0.79
CA PRO A 83 -2.22 -8.55 1.27
C PRO A 83 -2.68 -10.02 1.24
N SER A 84 -2.00 -10.89 0.49
CA SER A 84 -2.34 -12.32 0.42
C SER A 84 -1.71 -13.16 1.54
N CYS A 85 -0.48 -12.88 1.95
CA CYS A 85 0.24 -13.67 2.96
C CYS A 85 0.71 -12.87 4.19
N HIS A 86 0.47 -11.57 4.19
CA HIS A 86 0.78 -10.62 5.27
C HIS A 86 2.26 -10.48 5.66
N GLN A 87 3.17 -11.04 4.87
CA GLN A 87 4.61 -10.82 5.03
C GLN A 87 5.05 -9.49 4.45
N GLU A 88 5.98 -8.81 5.12
CA GLU A 88 6.67 -7.65 4.56
C GLU A 88 7.47 -8.08 3.33
N PHE A 89 7.36 -7.36 2.21
CA PHE A 89 8.07 -7.73 0.98
C PHE A 89 8.58 -6.53 0.18
N LEU A 90 8.21 -5.29 0.53
CA LEU A 90 8.66 -4.12 -0.23
C LEU A 90 10.15 -3.85 -0.05
N SER A 91 10.71 -4.12 1.14
CA SER A 91 12.14 -3.96 1.40
C SER A 91 13.03 -4.80 0.46
N GLU A 92 12.54 -5.95 0.00
CA GLU A 92 13.29 -6.88 -0.85
C GLU A 92 13.45 -6.35 -2.29
N HIS A 93 12.65 -5.36 -2.67
CA HIS A 93 12.62 -4.81 -4.03
C HIS A 93 13.34 -3.46 -4.17
N GLY A 94 14.03 -2.99 -3.11
CA GLY A 94 14.73 -1.71 -3.12
C GLY A 94 13.80 -0.49 -3.20
N LEU A 95 12.57 -0.64 -2.67
CA LEU A 95 11.48 0.34 -2.69
C LEU A 95 11.23 0.95 -1.30
#